data_AF-A0A350H387-F1
#
_entry.id   AF-A0A350H387-F1
#
_cell.length_a   1.000
_cell.length_b   1.000
_cell.length_c   1.000
_cell.angle_alpha   90.00
_cell.angle_beta   90.00
_cell.angle_gamma   90.00
#
_symmetry.space_group_name_H-M   'P 1'
#
loop_
_entity.id
_entity.type
_entity.pdbx_description
1 polymer ?
#
loop_
_entity_poly.entity_id
_entity_poly.type
_entity_poly.pdbx_seq_one_letter_code
_entity_poly.pdbx_strand_id
1 'polypeptide(L)'
;TYIYKVTKEASDDGKKAGEVEVTKLFKKNLKKATVKNTVTIDGFKYDVTSIGSKAFTNHKKLTKVTIGKNVERIGTKAFFKLKKLTKVVIKSNKLPKFDKKVFVKKGKKLTIKVNKKLIKKVKKALKKAKCKGYKVK
;
A
#
# COMPACT_ATOMS: atom_id res chain seq x y z
N THR A 1 2.80 15.02 -1.16
CA THR A 1 2.79 14.80 0.29
C THR A 1 1.85 13.67 0.64
N TYR A 2 2.29 12.80 1.54
CA TYR A 2 1.46 11.76 2.17
C TYR A 2 0.97 12.28 3.51
N ILE A 3 -0.20 11.84 3.95
CA ILE A 3 -0.69 12.06 5.31
C ILE A 3 -0.56 10.75 6.06
N TYR A 4 -0.01 10.82 7.26
CA TYR A 4 0.22 9.69 8.14
C TYR A 4 -0.63 9.81 9.40
N LYS A 5 -1.02 8.68 9.97
CA LYS A 5 -1.59 8.59 11.31
C LYS A 5 -0.65 7.71 12.13
N VAL A 6 -0.22 8.18 13.30
CA VAL A 6 0.52 7.37 14.25
C VAL A 6 -0.40 6.27 14.78
N THR A 7 0.03 5.02 14.64
CA THR A 7 -0.68 3.83 15.15
C THR A 7 0.02 3.25 16.37
N LYS A 8 1.31 3.58 16.55
CA LYS A 8 2.09 3.30 17.74
C LYS A 8 3.12 4.39 17.90
N GLU A 9 3.19 4.99 19.08
CA GLU A 9 4.14 6.07 19.35
C GLU A 9 5.58 5.55 19.33
N ALA A 10 6.49 6.40 18.86
CA ALA A 10 7.91 6.16 19.01
C ALA A 10 8.30 6.40 20.48
N SER A 11 9.31 5.68 20.97
CA SER A 11 9.85 5.94 22.30
C SER A 11 10.77 7.16 22.24
N ASP A 12 10.68 8.03 23.24
CA ASP A 12 11.48 9.25 23.36
C ASP A 12 12.99 8.96 23.41
N ASP A 13 13.36 7.80 23.94
CA ASP A 13 14.75 7.32 23.99
C ASP A 13 15.28 6.76 22.64
N GLY A 14 14.46 6.79 21.59
CA GLY A 14 14.81 6.29 20.25
C GLY A 14 14.96 4.77 20.14
N LYS A 15 14.76 4.00 21.23
CA LYS A 15 14.97 2.54 21.24
C LYS A 15 13.83 1.77 20.57
N LYS A 16 12.62 2.33 20.53
CA LYS A 16 11.48 1.74 19.83
C LYS A 16 11.00 2.68 18.74
N ALA A 17 11.11 2.24 17.48
CA ALA A 17 10.47 2.92 16.36
C ALA A 17 8.95 2.85 16.53
N GLY A 18 8.28 3.98 16.32
CA GLY A 18 6.83 4.02 16.24
C GLY A 18 6.32 3.40 14.94
N GLU A 19 5.00 3.25 14.83
CA GLU A 19 4.34 2.78 13.61
C GLU A 19 3.36 3.82 13.08
N VAL A 20 3.23 3.87 11.74
CA VAL A 20 2.29 4.76 11.07
C VAL A 20 1.49 4.06 9.98
N GLU A 21 0.26 4.57 9.81
CA GLU A 21 -0.62 4.29 8.68
C GLU A 21 -0.58 5.42 7.65
N VAL A 22 -0.46 5.08 6.36
CA VAL A 22 -0.72 6.05 5.28
C VAL A 22 -2.23 6.27 5.13
N THR A 23 -2.75 7.43 5.50
CA THR A 23 -4.18 7.73 5.42
C THR A 23 -4.59 8.39 4.12
N LYS A 24 -3.68 9.14 3.46
CA LYS A 24 -4.00 9.86 2.21
C LYS A 24 -2.74 10.17 1.39
N LEU A 25 -2.87 10.13 0.07
CA LEU A 25 -1.94 10.79 -0.85
C LEU A 25 -2.55 12.13 -1.33
N PHE A 26 -1.92 13.26 -1.01
CA PHE A 26 -2.47 14.57 -1.38
C PHE A 26 -2.24 14.92 -2.86
N LYS A 27 -1.08 14.55 -3.42
CA LYS A 27 -0.66 14.95 -4.79
C LYS A 27 -1.52 14.28 -5.87
N LYS A 28 -2.41 15.03 -6.51
CA LYS A 28 -3.42 14.51 -7.46
C LYS A 28 -2.85 14.09 -8.83
N ASN A 29 -1.83 14.79 -9.33
CA ASN A 29 -1.31 14.63 -10.70
C ASN A 29 -0.09 13.70 -10.81
N LEU A 30 0.04 12.73 -9.92
CA LEU A 30 1.20 11.83 -9.87
C LEU A 30 1.05 10.63 -10.82
N LYS A 31 2.12 10.26 -11.54
CA LYS A 31 2.19 9.02 -12.35
C LYS A 31 2.70 7.81 -11.54
N LYS A 32 3.59 8.03 -10.57
CA LYS A 32 4.21 6.96 -9.76
C LYS A 32 4.15 7.33 -8.28
N ALA A 33 3.64 6.43 -7.44
CA ALA A 33 3.63 6.60 -5.98
C ALA A 33 4.51 5.55 -5.29
N THR A 34 5.16 5.93 -4.19
CA THR A 34 5.99 5.04 -3.38
C THR A 34 5.64 5.21 -1.92
N VAL A 35 5.10 4.16 -1.31
CA VAL A 35 4.99 4.03 0.14
C VAL A 35 6.36 3.56 0.65
N LYS A 36 7.05 4.43 1.39
CA LYS A 36 8.36 4.13 1.97
C LYS A 36 8.25 3.07 3.07
N ASN A 37 9.38 2.50 3.47
CA ASN A 37 9.43 1.58 4.61
C ASN A 37 9.31 2.34 5.93
N THR A 38 9.94 3.51 5.99
CA THR A 38 10.01 4.39 7.16
C THR A 38 9.78 5.83 6.75
N VAL A 39 9.35 6.65 7.70
CA VAL A 39 9.26 8.12 7.60
C VAL A 39 9.73 8.77 8.90
N THR A 40 10.09 10.05 8.82
CA THR A 40 10.39 10.87 9.99
C THR A 40 9.24 11.85 10.19
N ILE A 41 8.72 11.91 11.42
CA ILE A 41 7.67 12.84 11.86
C ILE A 41 8.21 13.46 13.14
N ASP A 42 8.37 14.78 13.16
CA ASP A 42 8.84 15.56 14.32
C ASP A 42 10.15 15.03 14.94
N GLY A 43 11.11 14.64 14.10
CA GLY A 43 12.40 14.11 14.52
C GLY A 43 12.40 12.60 14.83
N PHE A 44 11.24 11.98 15.02
CA PHE A 44 11.12 10.57 15.33
C PHE A 44 10.93 9.69 14.09
N LYS A 45 11.53 8.50 14.11
CA LYS A 45 11.44 7.52 13.03
C LYS A 45 10.26 6.58 13.24
N TYR A 46 9.42 6.48 12.22
CA TYR A 46 8.25 5.61 12.19
C TYR A 46 8.34 4.58 11.05
N ASP A 47 8.02 3.34 11.36
CA ASP A 47 7.78 2.28 10.38
C ASP A 47 6.41 2.44 9.75
N VAL A 48 6.35 2.40 8.41
CA VAL A 48 5.08 2.44 7.68
C VAL A 48 4.53 1.02 7.58
N THR A 49 3.65 0.67 8.52
CA THR A 49 3.14 -0.71 8.67
C THR A 49 1.79 -0.92 8.00
N SER A 50 1.02 0.15 7.72
CA SER A 50 -0.26 0.02 7.02
C SER A 50 -0.55 1.11 5.99
N ILE A 51 -1.45 0.76 5.08
CA ILE A 51 -2.10 1.70 4.17
C ILE A 51 -3.58 1.72 4.51
N GLY A 52 -4.08 2.88 4.89
CA GLY A 52 -5.44 3.07 5.34
C GLY A 52 -6.49 2.89 4.26
N SER A 53 -7.73 2.77 4.72
CA SER A 53 -8.89 2.69 3.83
C SER A 53 -8.97 3.91 2.93
N LYS A 54 -9.23 3.69 1.64
CA LYS A 54 -9.31 4.74 0.61
C LYS A 54 -8.07 5.65 0.44
N ALA A 55 -6.90 5.34 1.03
CA ALA A 55 -5.74 6.24 1.04
C ALA A 55 -5.24 6.75 -0.33
N PHE A 56 -5.41 5.96 -1.39
CA PHE A 56 -5.03 6.31 -2.77
C PHE A 56 -6.24 6.46 -3.70
N THR A 57 -7.43 6.73 -3.15
CA THR A 57 -8.66 6.78 -3.94
C THR A 57 -8.65 7.93 -4.95
N ASN A 58 -9.17 7.66 -6.15
CA ASN A 58 -9.42 8.65 -7.22
C ASN A 58 -8.16 9.30 -7.83
N HIS A 59 -6.97 8.71 -7.65
CA HIS A 59 -5.76 9.14 -8.36
C HIS A 59 -5.74 8.58 -9.79
N LYS A 60 -6.50 9.21 -10.69
CA LYS A 60 -6.75 8.73 -12.06
C LYS A 60 -5.47 8.65 -12.92
N LYS A 61 -4.43 9.42 -12.60
CA LYS A 61 -3.16 9.48 -13.37
C LYS A 61 -2.08 8.49 -12.90
N LEU A 62 -2.24 7.85 -11.73
CA LEU A 62 -1.25 6.89 -11.23
C LEU A 62 -1.22 5.64 -12.11
N THR A 63 -0.03 5.29 -12.60
CA THR A 63 0.24 4.10 -13.40
C THR A 63 0.99 3.04 -12.60
N LYS A 64 1.81 3.46 -11.63
CA LYS A 64 2.61 2.57 -10.78
C LYS A 64 2.52 2.95 -9.30
N VAL A 65 2.34 1.94 -8.45
CA VAL A 65 2.51 2.06 -7.00
C VAL A 65 3.59 1.09 -6.53
N THR A 66 4.49 1.56 -5.68
CA THR A 66 5.47 0.73 -4.98
C THR A 66 5.14 0.76 -3.50
N ILE A 67 4.97 -0.41 -2.90
CA ILE A 67 4.66 -0.61 -1.48
C ILE A 67 5.92 -1.12 -0.78
N GLY A 68 6.27 -0.45 0.32
CA GLY A 68 7.43 -0.77 1.14
C GLY A 68 7.40 -2.17 1.73
N LYS A 69 8.54 -2.63 2.24
CA LYS A 69 8.71 -3.97 2.80
C LYS A 69 8.02 -4.16 4.15
N ASN A 70 7.87 -3.08 4.91
CA ASN A 70 7.29 -3.07 6.27
C ASN A 70 5.76 -3.02 6.26
N VAL A 71 5.12 -2.82 5.10
CA VAL A 71 3.65 -2.73 5.03
C VAL A 71 3.04 -4.12 5.21
N GLU A 72 2.34 -4.28 6.32
CA GLU A 72 1.69 -5.51 6.74
C GLU A 72 0.20 -5.53 6.45
N ARG A 73 -0.46 -4.36 6.36
CA ARG A 73 -1.90 -4.27 6.09
C ARG A 73 -2.22 -3.25 5.00
N ILE A 74 -3.16 -3.60 4.13
CA ILE A 74 -3.71 -2.70 3.10
C ILE A 74 -5.23 -2.66 3.22
N GLY A 75 -5.73 -1.49 3.59
CA GLY A 75 -7.11 -1.22 3.98
C GLY A 75 -8.14 -1.28 2.85
N THR A 76 -9.40 -1.27 3.26
CA THR A 76 -10.55 -1.40 2.35
C THR A 76 -10.51 -0.32 1.28
N LYS A 77 -10.62 -0.72 0.02
CA LYS A 77 -10.63 0.22 -1.13
C LYS A 77 -9.41 1.17 -1.15
N ALA A 78 -8.27 0.81 -0.54
CA ALA A 78 -7.07 1.65 -0.50
C ALA A 78 -6.68 2.16 -1.89
N PHE A 79 -6.79 1.30 -2.92
CA PHE A 79 -6.51 1.60 -4.32
C PHE A 79 -7.77 1.60 -5.18
N PHE A 80 -8.79 2.35 -4.76
CA PHE A 80 -10.06 2.49 -5.49
C PHE A 80 -10.03 3.60 -6.56
N LYS A 81 -10.71 3.38 -7.70
CA LYS A 81 -10.87 4.36 -8.79
C LYS A 81 -9.54 4.85 -9.43
N LEU A 82 -8.45 4.08 -9.38
CA LEU A 82 -7.21 4.40 -10.12
C LEU A 82 -7.28 3.94 -11.58
N LYS A 83 -7.87 4.78 -12.44
CA LYS A 83 -8.15 4.45 -13.85
C LYS A 83 -6.92 4.00 -14.65
N LYS A 84 -5.75 4.64 -14.45
CA LYS A 84 -4.51 4.33 -15.21
C LYS A 84 -3.56 3.35 -14.52
N LEU A 85 -3.90 2.81 -13.34
CA LEU A 85 -2.99 1.92 -12.60
C LEU A 85 -2.81 0.59 -13.33
N THR A 86 -1.59 0.25 -13.71
CA THR A 86 -1.25 -1.00 -14.40
C THR A 86 -0.25 -1.86 -13.63
N LYS A 87 0.49 -1.26 -12.70
CA LYS A 87 1.53 -1.97 -11.94
C LYS A 87 1.51 -1.61 -10.46
N VAL A 88 1.47 -2.63 -9.62
CA VAL A 88 1.73 -2.53 -8.18
C VAL A 88 2.93 -3.41 -7.87
N VAL A 89 3.88 -2.90 -7.10
CA VAL A 89 5.04 -3.66 -6.63
C VAL A 89 4.98 -3.71 -5.12
N ILE A 90 4.89 -4.89 -4.54
CA ILE A 90 4.94 -5.11 -3.09
C ILE A 90 6.33 -5.66 -2.77
N LYS A 91 7.13 -4.89 -2.03
CA LYS A 91 8.51 -5.26 -1.68
C LYS A 91 8.61 -6.16 -0.45
N SER A 92 7.51 -6.44 0.24
CA SER A 92 7.52 -7.27 1.45
C SER A 92 7.87 -8.72 1.14
N ASN A 93 8.60 -9.34 2.07
CA ASN A 93 8.89 -10.78 2.10
C ASN A 93 7.86 -11.54 2.95
N LYS A 94 6.99 -10.83 3.68
CA LYS A 94 5.86 -11.39 4.42
C LYS A 94 4.56 -11.14 3.64
N LEU A 95 3.54 -11.96 3.87
CA LEU A 95 2.23 -11.81 3.22
C LEU A 95 1.48 -10.62 3.87
N PRO A 96 1.18 -9.54 3.14
CA PRO A 96 0.34 -8.49 3.68
C PRO A 96 -1.11 -8.96 3.82
N LYS A 97 -1.80 -8.49 4.84
CA LYS A 97 -3.25 -8.60 4.99
C LYS A 97 -3.92 -7.63 4.02
N PHE A 98 -4.81 -8.14 3.18
CA PHE A 98 -5.60 -7.36 2.24
C PHE A 98 -7.06 -7.31 2.72
N ASP A 99 -7.54 -6.10 3.00
CA ASP A 99 -8.94 -5.89 3.35
C ASP A 99 -9.86 -5.98 2.11
N LYS A 100 -11.16 -5.72 2.28
CA LYS A 100 -12.11 -5.87 1.17
C LYS A 100 -11.81 -4.87 0.04
N LYS A 101 -11.81 -5.37 -1.19
CA LYS A 101 -11.76 -4.60 -2.44
C LYS A 101 -10.55 -3.64 -2.48
N VAL A 102 -9.35 -4.08 -2.03
CA VAL A 102 -8.13 -3.25 -2.04
C VAL A 102 -7.85 -2.67 -3.43
N PHE A 103 -7.80 -3.53 -4.45
CA PHE A 103 -7.61 -3.15 -5.85
C PHE A 103 -8.93 -3.35 -6.61
N VAL A 104 -9.65 -2.25 -6.84
CA VAL A 104 -10.82 -2.26 -7.73
C VAL A 104 -10.48 -1.46 -8.96
N LYS A 105 -10.32 -2.16 -10.07
CA LYS A 105 -10.06 -1.56 -11.36
C LYS A 105 -11.16 -1.94 -12.35
N LYS A 106 -11.53 -0.99 -13.19
CA LYS A 106 -12.19 -1.21 -14.47
C LYS A 106 -11.14 -0.94 -15.57
N GLY A 107 -11.02 -1.81 -16.58
CA GLY A 107 -10.06 -1.69 -17.69
C GLY A 107 -8.90 -2.69 -17.67
N LYS A 108 -7.74 -2.31 -18.26
CA LYS A 108 -6.56 -3.20 -18.48
C LYS A 108 -6.15 -4.00 -17.24
N LYS A 109 -5.70 -5.25 -17.43
CA LYS A 109 -5.30 -6.17 -16.35
C LYS A 109 -4.18 -5.56 -15.47
N LEU A 110 -4.40 -5.52 -14.15
CA LEU A 110 -3.43 -5.00 -13.17
C LEU A 110 -2.33 -6.04 -12.93
N THR A 111 -1.06 -5.67 -13.08
CA THR A 111 0.07 -6.52 -12.67
C THR A 111 0.48 -6.21 -11.24
N ILE A 112 0.48 -7.22 -10.38
CA ILE A 112 0.96 -7.13 -9.00
C ILE A 112 2.25 -7.94 -8.90
N LYS A 113 3.38 -7.25 -8.77
CA LYS A 113 4.70 -7.87 -8.61
C LYS A 113 4.98 -8.08 -7.12
N VAL A 114 5.31 -9.31 -6.74
CA VAL A 114 5.63 -9.70 -5.36
C VAL A 114 6.90 -10.57 -5.32
N ASN A 115 7.38 -10.91 -4.13
CA ASN A 115 8.40 -11.96 -3.98
C ASN A 115 7.85 -13.30 -4.55
N LYS A 116 8.67 -14.02 -5.32
CA LYS A 116 8.31 -15.31 -5.95
C LYS A 116 7.67 -16.29 -4.95
N LYS A 117 8.19 -16.36 -3.72
CA LYS A 117 7.69 -17.23 -2.64
C LYS A 117 6.26 -16.89 -2.20
N LEU A 118 5.81 -15.66 -2.43
CA LEU A 118 4.49 -15.16 -2.01
C LEU A 118 3.42 -15.19 -3.10
N ILE A 119 3.77 -15.48 -4.36
CA ILE A 119 2.84 -15.39 -5.51
C ILE A 119 1.54 -16.16 -5.24
N LYS A 120 1.62 -17.43 -4.81
CA LYS A 120 0.43 -18.27 -4.53
C LYS A 120 -0.40 -17.71 -3.36
N LYS A 121 0.26 -17.29 -2.28
CA LYS A 121 -0.38 -16.75 -1.06
C LYS A 121 -1.10 -15.43 -1.36
N VAL A 122 -0.45 -14.51 -2.07
CA VAL A 122 -1.02 -13.22 -2.47
C VAL A 122 -2.20 -13.40 -3.42
N LYS A 123 -2.13 -14.32 -4.41
CA LYS A 123 -3.27 -14.63 -5.28
C LYS A 123 -4.51 -15.06 -4.48
N LYS A 124 -4.33 -15.97 -3.51
CA LYS A 124 -5.41 -16.45 -2.62
C LYS A 124 -5.96 -15.31 -1.75
N ALA A 125 -5.08 -14.52 -1.13
CA ALA A 125 -5.48 -13.39 -0.28
C ALA A 125 -6.26 -12.32 -1.06
N LEU A 126 -5.83 -11.99 -2.28
CA LEU A 126 -6.54 -11.04 -3.15
C LEU A 126 -7.91 -11.55 -3.61
N LYS A 127 -8.06 -12.86 -3.84
CA LYS A 127 -9.35 -13.48 -4.15
C LYS A 127 -10.30 -13.35 -2.95
N LYS A 128 -9.83 -13.68 -1.74
CA LYS A 128 -10.60 -13.49 -0.48
C LYS A 128 -10.97 -12.03 -0.24
N ALA A 129 -10.07 -11.11 -0.56
CA ALA A 129 -10.30 -9.68 -0.55
C ALA A 129 -11.25 -9.18 -1.66
N LYS A 130 -11.87 -10.04 -2.47
CA LYS A 130 -12.79 -9.68 -3.56
C LYS A 130 -12.16 -8.75 -4.61
N CYS A 131 -10.83 -8.82 -4.80
CA CYS A 131 -10.15 -8.14 -5.91
C CYS A 131 -10.39 -8.95 -7.21
N LYS A 132 -10.45 -8.27 -8.36
CA LYS A 132 -10.63 -8.89 -9.68
C LYS A 132 -9.72 -8.21 -10.71
N GLY A 133 -9.53 -8.84 -11.88
CA GLY A 133 -8.82 -8.22 -13.00
C GLY A 133 -7.32 -8.02 -12.79
N TYR A 134 -6.65 -8.95 -12.09
CA TYR A 134 -5.21 -8.87 -11.80
C TYR A 134 -4.42 -10.07 -12.32
N LYS A 135 -3.11 -9.88 -12.47
CA LYS A 135 -2.09 -10.93 -12.64
C LYS A 135 -1.04 -10.73 -11.56
N VAL A 136 -0.80 -11.74 -10.73
CA VAL A 136 0.30 -11.74 -9.76
C VAL A 136 1.51 -12.43 -10.40
N LYS A 137 2.67 -11.76 -10.38
CA LYS A 137 3.95 -12.25 -10.89
C LYS A 137 5.06 -11.97 -9.87
#